data_AF-A0A087U3C0-F1
#
_entry.id   AF-A0A087U3C0-F1
#
_cell.length_a   1.000
_cell.length_b   1.000
_cell.length_c   1.000
_cell.angle_alpha   90.00
_cell.angle_beta   90.00
_cell.angle_gamma   90.00
#
_symmetry.space_group_name_H-M   'P 1'
#
loop_
_entity.id
_entity.type
_entity.pdbx_description
1 polymer ?
#
loop_
_entity_poly.entity_id
_entity_poly.type
_entity_poly.pdbx_seq_one_letter_code
_entity_poly.pdbx_strand_id
1 'polypeptide(L)'
;CIVPGRLPRGSPSRDVCRVILDKIPGSKDQYQLGSSKVFLRESLEQALEKERVNILRGSVVTIQRYVRGYQARKRYHAMRQSAVKIQTAYRAWTAR
;
A
#
# COMPACT_ATOMS: atom_id res chain seq x y z
N CYS A 1 -0.24 4.83 6.01
CA CYS A 1 -0.25 5.22 7.43
C CYS A 1 -1.45 6.11 7.65
N ILE A 2 -2.14 6.02 8.79
CA ILE A 2 -3.39 6.77 9.06
C ILE A 2 -3.15 8.28 9.02
N VAL A 3 -1.97 8.72 9.42
CA VAL A 3 -1.58 10.12 9.35
C VAL A 3 -0.55 10.33 8.24
N PRO A 4 -0.79 11.24 7.29
CA PRO A 4 0.20 11.62 6.28
C PRO A 4 1.32 12.49 6.88
N GLY A 5 2.52 12.37 6.33
CA GLY A 5 3.69 13.16 6.71
C GLY A 5 4.71 12.40 7.58
N ARG A 6 5.85 13.05 7.85
CA ARG A 6 6.89 12.49 8.71
C ARG A 6 6.51 12.66 10.18
N LEU A 7 6.70 11.60 10.95
CA LEU A 7 6.66 11.67 12.41
C LEU A 7 8.04 12.14 12.92
N PRO A 8 8.08 12.92 14.00
CA PRO A 8 9.34 13.33 14.63
C PRO A 8 10.10 12.08 15.12
N ARG A 9 11.37 11.96 14.71
CA ARG A 9 12.22 10.82 15.07
C ARG A 9 12.95 11.14 16.38
N GLY A 10 13.07 10.15 17.26
CA GLY A 10 13.74 10.31 18.56
C GLY A 10 12.87 10.94 19.66
N SER A 11 11.62 11.32 19.36
CA SER A 11 10.66 11.77 20.37
C SER A 11 10.13 10.61 21.22
N PRO A 12 9.83 10.82 22.51
CA PRO A 12 9.15 9.82 23.34
C PRO A 12 7.85 9.33 22.71
N SER A 13 7.56 8.03 22.83
CA SER A 13 6.38 7.40 22.22
C SER A 13 5.07 8.11 22.55
N ARG A 14 4.95 8.66 23.76
CA ARG A 14 3.78 9.42 24.21
C ARG A 14 3.55 10.69 23.39
N ASP A 15 4.61 11.41 23.05
CA ASP A 15 4.53 12.63 22.23
C ASP A 15 4.22 12.29 20.78
N VAL A 16 4.77 11.18 20.28
CA VAL A 16 4.43 10.65 18.95
C VAL A 16 2.95 10.28 18.88
N CYS A 17 2.43 9.56 19.88
CA CYS A 17 1.01 9.21 19.98
C CYS A 17 0.12 10.47 20.04
N ARG A 18 0.51 11.48 20.81
CA ARG A 18 -0.19 12.77 20.87
C ARG A 18 -0.25 13.42 19.48
N VAL A 19 0.88 13.56 18.79
CA VAL A 19 0.95 14.17 17.46
C VAL A 19 0.11 13.41 16.43
N ILE A 20 0.05 12.07 16.52
CA ILE A 20 -0.78 11.25 15.63
C ILE A 20 -2.27 11.52 15.90
N LEU A 21 -2.68 11.48 17.17
CA LEU A 21 -4.09 11.59 17.55
C LEU A 21 -4.62 13.02 17.37
N ASP A 22 -3.82 14.04 17.64
CA ASP A 22 -4.21 15.45 17.47
C ASP A 22 -4.45 15.86 16.02
N LYS A 23 -3.88 15.11 15.06
CA LYS A 23 -4.14 15.32 13.63
C LYS A 23 -5.49 14.76 13.17
N ILE A 24 -6.17 13.97 14.01
CA ILE A 24 -7.47 13.40 13.70
C ILE A 24 -8.55 14.39 14.16
N PRO A 25 -9.41 14.88 13.26
CA PRO A 25 -10.46 15.82 13.63
C PRO A 25 -11.43 15.16 14.62
N GLY A 26 -11.76 15.87 15.70
CA GLY A 26 -12.69 15.40 16.73
C GLY A 26 -12.13 14.40 17.74
N SER A 27 -10.82 14.14 17.74
CA SER A 27 -10.21 13.16 18.65
C SER A 27 -9.96 13.66 20.07
N LYS A 28 -9.88 14.97 20.31
CA LYS A 28 -9.39 15.57 21.58
C LYS A 28 -10.05 15.01 22.86
N ASP A 29 -11.36 14.75 22.84
CA ASP A 29 -12.11 14.23 24.00
C ASP A 29 -12.36 12.71 23.93
N GLN A 30 -11.80 12.05 22.92
CA GLN A 30 -12.01 10.63 22.62
C GLN A 30 -10.80 9.77 23.00
N TYR A 31 -9.71 10.36 23.48
CA TYR A 31 -8.53 9.63 23.96
C TYR A 31 -7.91 10.23 25.22
N GLN A 32 -7.16 9.40 25.95
CA GLN A 32 -6.28 9.82 27.04
C GLN A 32 -4.93 9.12 26.95
N LEU A 33 -3.85 9.84 27.26
CA LEU A 33 -2.49 9.27 27.30
C LEU A 33 -2.12 8.95 28.75
N GLY A 34 -2.01 7.66 29.06
CA GLY A 34 -1.41 7.18 30.31
C GLY A 34 0.12 7.21 30.27
N SER A 35 0.75 6.78 31.36
CA SER A 35 2.21 6.66 31.44
C SER A 35 2.78 5.64 30.45
N SER A 36 2.05 4.54 30.21
CA SER A 36 2.49 3.42 29.38
C SER A 36 1.56 3.06 28.22
N LYS A 37 0.31 3.55 28.21
CA LYS A 37 -0.72 3.17 27.25
C LYS A 37 -1.58 4.34 26.81
N VAL A 38 -2.21 4.22 25.64
CA VAL A 38 -3.24 5.14 25.14
C VAL A 38 -4.60 4.51 25.41
N PHE A 39 -5.51 5.25 26.03
CA PHE A 39 -6.89 4.87 26.25
C PHE A 39 -7.76 5.56 25.18
N LEU A 40 -8.57 4.80 24.47
CA LEU A 40 -9.45 5.30 23.41
C LEU A 40 -10.90 5.02 23.78
N ARG A 41 -11.81 5.92 23.40
CA ARG A 41 -13.24 5.60 23.31
C ARG A 41 -13.48 4.70 22.10
N GLU A 42 -14.50 3.84 22.20
CA GLU A 42 -14.85 2.85 21.18
C GLU A 42 -15.09 3.48 19.79
N SER A 43 -15.77 4.63 19.74
CA SER A 43 -16.02 5.37 18.50
C SER A 43 -14.74 5.75 17.74
N LEU A 44 -13.71 6.21 18.47
CA LEU A 44 -12.42 6.58 17.89
C LEU A 44 -11.63 5.33 17.48
N GLU A 45 -11.65 4.27 18.29
CA GLU A 45 -11.01 3.00 17.95
C GLU A 45 -11.58 2.41 16.65
N GLN A 46 -12.90 2.33 16.52
CA GLN A 46 -13.56 1.81 15.32
C GLN A 46 -13.24 2.67 14.08
N ALA A 47 -13.19 4.00 14.22
CA ALA A 47 -12.80 4.88 13.13
C ALA A 47 -11.36 4.67 12.68
N LEU A 48 -10.43 4.52 13.63
CA LEU A 48 -9.02 4.22 13.36
C LEU A 48 -8.84 2.86 12.67
N GLU A 49 -9.56 1.84 13.12
CA GLU A 49 -9.47 0.50 12.56
C GLU A 49 -10.06 0.44 11.14
N LYS A 50 -11.18 1.13 10.90
CA LYS A 50 -11.75 1.28 9.56
C LYS A 50 -10.74 1.90 8.59
N GLU A 51 -10.06 2.97 9.02
CA GLU A 51 -9.08 3.64 8.17
C GLU A 51 -7.82 2.79 7.97
N ARG A 52 -7.39 2.04 8.99
CA ARG A 52 -6.31 1.04 8.87
C ARG A 52 -6.62 0.04 7.76
N VAL A 53 -7.83 -0.53 7.76
CA VAL A 53 -8.28 -1.49 6.74
C VAL A 53 -8.32 -0.87 5.35
N ASN A 54 -8.81 0.36 5.21
CA ASN A 54 -8.83 1.08 3.93
C ASN A 54 -7.42 1.25 3.34
N ILE A 55 -6.47 1.71 4.16
CA ILE A 55 -5.07 1.90 3.78
C ILE A 55 -4.42 0.57 3.38
N LEU A 56 -4.64 -0.48 4.16
CA LEU A 56 -4.12 -1.82 3.83
C LEU A 56 -4.69 -2.29 2.49
N ARG A 57 -6.00 -2.15 2.28
CA ARG A 57 -6.65 -2.55 1.03
C ARG A 57 -6.08 -1.80 -0.18
N GLY A 58 -5.91 -0.49 -0.09
CA GLY A 58 -5.29 0.31 -1.16
C GLY A 58 -3.85 -0.13 -1.46
N SER A 59 -3.08 -0.44 -0.42
CA SER A 59 -1.70 -0.93 -0.54
C SER A 59 -1.65 -2.30 -1.23
N VAL A 60 -2.52 -3.23 -0.82
CA VAL A 60 -2.65 -4.57 -1.43
C VAL A 60 -3.04 -4.47 -2.90
N VAL A 61 -4.03 -3.65 -3.25
CA VAL A 61 -4.45 -3.45 -4.64
C VAL A 61 -3.30 -2.91 -5.48
N THR A 62 -2.52 -1.98 -4.93
CA THR A 62 -1.34 -1.42 -5.61
C THR A 62 -0.32 -2.51 -5.93
N ILE A 63 0.06 -3.33 -4.94
CA ILE A 63 0.98 -4.45 -5.13
C ILE A 63 0.42 -5.43 -6.17
N GLN A 64 -0.84 -5.82 -6.04
CA GLN A 64 -1.50 -6.73 -6.98
C GLN A 64 -1.48 -6.20 -8.42
N ARG A 65 -1.75 -4.90 -8.62
CA ARG A 65 -1.69 -4.24 -9.94
C ARG A 65 -0.31 -4.41 -10.57
N TYR A 66 0.76 -4.12 -9.83
CA TYR A 66 2.13 -4.22 -10.35
C TYR A 66 2.51 -5.67 -10.66
N VAL A 67 2.19 -6.61 -9.77
CA VAL A 67 2.48 -8.03 -9.96
C VAL A 67 1.76 -8.57 -11.19
N ARG A 68 0.45 -8.32 -11.33
CA ARG A 68 -0.34 -8.76 -12.49
C ARG A 68 0.20 -8.15 -13.80
N GLY A 69 0.51 -6.86 -13.80
CA GLY A 69 1.09 -6.18 -14.95
C GLY A 69 2.46 -6.75 -15.36
N TYR A 70 3.33 -7.05 -14.38
CA TYR A 70 4.62 -7.69 -14.63
C TYR A 70 4.44 -9.09 -15.25
N GLN A 71 3.57 -9.93 -14.67
CA GLN A 71 3.31 -11.27 -15.19
C GLN A 71 2.77 -11.25 -16.63
N ALA A 72 1.81 -10.34 -16.92
CA ALA A 72 1.26 -10.18 -18.26
C ALA A 72 2.33 -9.78 -19.29
N ARG A 73 3.15 -8.77 -18.97
CA ARG A 73 4.27 -8.35 -19.85
C ARG A 73 5.29 -9.47 -20.07
N LYS A 74 5.67 -10.19 -19.01
CA LYS A 74 6.60 -11.33 -19.12
C LYS A 74 6.06 -12.40 -20.08
N ARG A 75 4.78 -12.77 -19.96
CA ARG A 75 4.13 -13.74 -20.85
C ARG A 75 4.07 -13.24 -22.29
N TYR A 76 3.67 -11.98 -22.51
CA TYR A 76 3.60 -11.38 -23.84
C TYR A 76 4.96 -11.37 -24.53
N HIS A 77 6.02 -10.96 -23.83
CA HIS A 77 7.37 -10.95 -24.41
C HIS A 77 7.84 -12.34 -24.80
N ALA A 78 7.63 -13.36 -23.95
CA ALA A 78 7.97 -14.74 -24.28
C ALA A 78 7.24 -15.21 -25.55
N MET A 79 5.92 -15.00 -25.63
CA MET A 79 5.12 -15.38 -26.79
C MET A 79 5.56 -14.65 -28.06
N ARG A 80 5.76 -13.33 -27.97
CA ARG A 80 6.19 -12.50 -29.11
C ARG A 80 7.55 -12.95 -29.65
N GLN A 81 8.51 -13.24 -28.77
CA GLN A 81 9.83 -13.73 -29.18
C GLN A 81 9.73 -15.07 -29.92
N SER A 82 8.93 -16.00 -29.42
CA SER A 82 8.69 -17.28 -30.10
C SER A 82 7.99 -17.09 -31.45
N ALA A 83 6.95 -16.25 -31.52
CA ALA A 83 6.22 -15.97 -32.75
C ALA A 83 7.13 -15.35 -33.82
N VAL A 84 7.95 -14.37 -33.45
CA VAL A 84 8.90 -13.73 -34.39
C VAL A 84 9.90 -14.75 -34.93
N LYS A 85 10.45 -15.64 -34.08
CA LYS A 85 11.36 -16.70 -34.53
C LYS A 85 10.71 -17.60 -35.59
N ILE A 86 9.50 -18.06 -35.34
CA ILE A 86 8.74 -18.91 -36.28
C ILE A 86 8.47 -18.16 -37.58
N GLN A 87 7.95 -16.93 -37.48
CA GLN A 87 7.62 -16.11 -38.64
C GLN A 87 8.85 -15.81 -39.51
N THR A 88 9.99 -15.52 -38.90
CA THR A 88 11.25 -15.30 -39.63
C THR A 88 11.74 -16.57 -40.33
N ALA A 89 11.70 -17.72 -39.65
CA ALA A 89 12.09 -18.99 -40.24
C ALA A 89 11.20 -19.36 -41.45
N TYR A 90 9.88 -19.17 -41.31
CA TYR A 90 8.94 -19.42 -42.40
C TYR A 90 9.20 -18.52 -43.61
N ARG A 91 9.33 -17.20 -43.40
CA ARG A 91 9.64 -16.26 -44.50
C ARG A 91 10.94 -16.61 -45.22
N ALA A 92 11.96 -17.04 -44.48
CA ALA A 92 13.24 -17.45 -45.04
C ALA A 92 13.15 -18.78 -45.82
N TRP A 93 12.21 -19.67 -45.47
CA TRP A 93 11.95 -20.89 -46.23
C TRP A 93 11.17 -20.60 -47.52
N THR A 94 10.13 -19.76 -47.47
CA THR A 94 9.34 -19.40 -48.66
C THR A 94 10.08 -18.56 -49.69
N ALA A 95 11.18 -17.92 -49.31
CA ALA A 95 12.01 -17.09 -50.20
C ALA A 95 13.15 -17.88 -50.89
N ARG A 96 13.31 -19.17 -50.57
CA ARG A 96 14.19 -20.10 -51.30
C ARG A 96 13.39 -20.84 -52.35
#